data_AF-A0A0S2DAC7-F1
#
_entry.id   AF-A0A0S2DAC7-F1
#
_cell.length_a   1.000
_cell.length_b   1.000
_cell.length_c   1.000
_cell.angle_alpha   90.00
_cell.angle_beta   90.00
_cell.angle_gamma   90.00
#
_symmetry.space_group_name_H-M   'P 1'
#
loop_
_entity.id
_entity.type
_entity.pdbx_description
1 polymer ?
#
loop_
_entity_poly.entity_id
_entity_poly.type
_entity_poly.pdbx_seq_one_letter_code
_entity_poly.pdbx_strand_id
1 'polypeptide(L)'
;MAYTTAIASDPNELLDKLRVFAQGNGWSVDGWRDRTVKAGKALSVHADSLFVTFLSELAAGDSARPGPFVGAFGHTGYATHANADVQAEASGPVWANYAQGPYSAVHFFGRTAPQPYLHVVLETQAGTFKHFGTGRLVTRGIVNTGQYVYGSQWYYDDSYVNSPDDGRHAIAFDDSFTNYLTTATRVRADYDGMAPRWHAVSDTGSDPRALYCGWRRRAAPINLLKEFGHSTLTGRAPGQPLWCAVPRGGDLSTDVGHPPDLRFIRLDSYAPGEELVLGSDRWKMFPVHRKNGPVGTPNSGVYGYAYRITE
;
A
#
# COMPACT_ATOMS: atom_id res chain seq x y z
N MET A 1 -4.68 -20.11 -4.54
CA MET A 1 -3.52 -20.11 -3.63
C MET A 1 -3.34 -18.68 -3.17
N ALA A 2 -3.44 -18.43 -1.86
CA ALA A 2 -3.51 -17.07 -1.33
C ALA A 2 -2.16 -16.34 -1.34
N TYR A 3 -1.06 -17.03 -1.68
CA TYR A 3 0.24 -16.46 -2.02
C TYR A 3 0.78 -17.10 -3.31
N THR A 4 1.37 -16.29 -4.19
CA THR A 4 2.17 -16.78 -5.33
C THR A 4 3.25 -15.78 -5.73
N THR A 5 4.24 -16.26 -6.45
CA THR A 5 5.25 -15.43 -7.12
C THR A 5 5.03 -15.40 -8.62
N ALA A 6 5.33 -14.28 -9.25
CA ALA A 6 5.29 -14.12 -10.69
C ALA A 6 6.51 -13.38 -11.22
N ILE A 7 6.71 -13.46 -12.53
CA ILE A 7 7.64 -12.64 -13.29
C ILE A 7 6.78 -11.76 -14.20
N ALA A 8 7.18 -10.49 -14.31
CA ALA A 8 6.64 -9.54 -15.26
C ALA A 8 7.74 -8.58 -15.73
N SER A 9 7.61 -8.10 -16.95
CA SER A 9 8.63 -7.30 -17.64
C SER A 9 8.33 -5.81 -17.59
N ASP A 10 7.07 -5.44 -17.38
CA ASP A 10 6.58 -4.07 -17.33
C ASP A 10 5.28 -3.95 -16.51
N PRO A 11 4.82 -2.71 -16.23
CA PRO A 11 3.59 -2.48 -15.45
C PRO A 11 2.31 -3.08 -16.05
N ASN A 12 2.19 -3.16 -17.39
CA ASN A 12 1.01 -3.76 -18.01
C ASN A 12 1.00 -5.27 -17.80
N GLU A 13 2.14 -5.94 -18.01
CA GLU A 13 2.27 -7.37 -17.74
C GLU A 13 2.01 -7.67 -16.26
N LEU A 14 2.54 -6.84 -15.36
CA LEU A 14 2.29 -6.95 -13.92
C LEU A 14 0.79 -6.93 -13.58
N LEU A 15 0.02 -6.00 -14.17
CA LEU A 15 -1.42 -5.96 -13.95
C LEU A 15 -2.14 -7.17 -14.56
N ASP A 16 -1.66 -7.72 -15.68
CA ASP A 16 -2.23 -8.96 -16.23
C ASP A 16 -1.98 -10.16 -15.32
N LYS A 17 -0.77 -10.28 -14.73
CA LYS A 17 -0.49 -11.31 -13.71
C LYS A 17 -1.35 -11.12 -12.46
N LEU A 18 -1.56 -9.87 -12.02
CA LEU A 18 -2.45 -9.57 -10.90
C LEU A 18 -3.90 -9.95 -11.22
N ARG A 19 -4.38 -9.72 -12.44
CA ARG A 19 -5.71 -10.13 -12.90
C ARG A 19 -5.91 -11.64 -12.76
N VAL A 20 -4.96 -12.43 -13.26
CA VAL A 20 -5.00 -13.91 -13.16
C VAL A 20 -4.96 -14.35 -11.70
N PHE A 21 -4.08 -13.76 -10.88
CA PHE A 21 -3.99 -14.08 -9.45
C PHE A 21 -5.27 -13.75 -8.68
N ALA A 22 -5.85 -12.57 -8.92
CA ALA A 22 -7.07 -12.11 -8.26
C ALA A 22 -8.23 -13.05 -8.60
N GLN A 23 -8.42 -13.38 -9.88
CA GLN A 23 -9.44 -14.33 -10.33
C GLN A 23 -9.26 -15.71 -9.68
N GLY A 24 -8.02 -16.21 -9.63
CA GLY A 24 -7.69 -17.47 -8.97
C GLY A 24 -7.91 -17.49 -7.44
N ASN A 25 -8.09 -16.32 -6.82
CA ASN A 25 -8.39 -16.17 -5.40
C ASN A 25 -9.82 -15.66 -5.13
N GLY A 26 -10.72 -15.80 -6.10
CA GLY A 26 -12.15 -15.54 -5.93
C GLY A 26 -12.57 -14.08 -6.12
N TRP A 27 -11.69 -13.21 -6.62
CA TRP A 27 -12.07 -11.88 -7.06
C TRP A 27 -12.73 -11.94 -8.44
N SER A 28 -13.73 -11.09 -8.65
CA SER A 28 -14.34 -10.88 -9.96
C SER A 28 -13.51 -9.88 -10.76
N VAL A 29 -13.35 -10.11 -12.06
CA VAL A 29 -12.75 -9.15 -12.99
C VAL A 29 -13.87 -8.41 -13.72
N ASP A 30 -14.01 -7.12 -13.42
CA ASP A 30 -15.05 -6.27 -13.99
C ASP A 30 -14.59 -5.60 -15.30
N GLY A 31 -13.30 -5.28 -15.39
CA GLY A 31 -12.74 -4.55 -16.53
C GLY A 31 -11.26 -4.80 -16.71
N TRP A 32 -10.86 -5.00 -17.97
CA TRP A 32 -9.47 -5.01 -18.42
C TRP A 32 -9.37 -4.19 -19.68
N ARG A 33 -8.89 -2.95 -19.57
CA ARG A 33 -9.02 -1.93 -20.62
C ARG A 33 -7.75 -1.12 -20.78
N ASP A 34 -7.56 -0.56 -21.97
CA ASP A 34 -6.59 0.51 -22.17
C ASP A 34 -7.06 1.77 -21.46
N ARG A 35 -6.10 2.47 -20.83
CA ARG A 35 -6.34 3.79 -20.26
C ARG A 35 -6.50 4.81 -21.38
N THR A 36 -7.37 5.80 -21.15
CA THR A 36 -7.66 6.81 -22.19
C THR A 36 -6.90 8.10 -21.96
N VAL A 37 -6.56 8.41 -20.70
CA VAL A 37 -5.87 9.66 -20.34
C VAL A 37 -4.35 9.54 -20.53
N LYS A 38 -3.78 8.36 -20.25
CA LYS A 38 -2.34 8.07 -20.32
C LYS A 38 -2.13 6.67 -20.86
N ALA A 39 -1.01 6.45 -21.56
CA ALA A 39 -0.66 5.11 -22.04
C ALA A 39 -0.47 4.13 -20.87
N GLY A 40 -1.23 3.03 -20.88
CA GLY A 40 -1.24 2.00 -19.85
C GLY A 40 -2.54 1.20 -19.86
N LYS A 41 -2.72 0.37 -18.84
CA LYS A 41 -3.87 -0.51 -18.62
C LYS A 41 -4.60 -0.14 -17.34
N ALA A 42 -5.89 -0.44 -17.32
CA ALA A 42 -6.74 -0.39 -16.14
C ALA A 42 -7.35 -1.78 -15.89
N LEU A 43 -7.13 -2.28 -14.67
CA LEU A 43 -7.71 -3.52 -14.16
C LEU A 43 -8.72 -3.16 -13.08
N SER A 44 -10.01 -3.33 -13.35
CA SER A 44 -11.08 -3.20 -12.37
C SER A 44 -11.48 -4.59 -11.87
N VAL A 45 -11.44 -4.78 -10.56
CA VAL A 45 -11.81 -6.02 -9.87
C VAL A 45 -12.65 -5.73 -8.64
N HIS A 46 -13.40 -6.72 -8.18
CA HIS A 46 -14.10 -6.64 -6.90
C HIS A 46 -14.13 -7.96 -6.13
N ALA A 47 -14.36 -7.82 -4.83
CA ALA A 47 -14.72 -8.89 -3.93
C ALA A 47 -15.79 -8.36 -2.96
N ASP A 48 -16.96 -9.01 -2.96
CA ASP A 48 -18.15 -8.48 -2.25
C ASP A 48 -18.42 -7.01 -2.68
N SER A 49 -18.58 -6.08 -1.75
CA SER A 49 -18.82 -4.65 -2.00
C SER A 49 -17.53 -3.83 -2.14
N LEU A 50 -16.36 -4.46 -2.19
CA LEU A 50 -15.08 -3.79 -2.39
C LEU A 50 -14.75 -3.76 -3.88
N PHE A 51 -14.86 -2.58 -4.50
CA PHE A 51 -14.47 -2.35 -5.89
C PHE A 51 -13.20 -1.50 -6.00
N VAL A 52 -12.26 -1.92 -6.84
CA VAL A 52 -10.97 -1.25 -7.01
C VAL A 52 -10.54 -1.30 -8.47
N THR A 53 -9.94 -0.21 -8.93
CA THR A 53 -9.26 -0.18 -10.22
C THR A 53 -7.77 0.06 -10.02
N PHE A 54 -6.95 -0.87 -10.49
CA PHE A 54 -5.51 -0.73 -10.62
C PHE A 54 -5.16 -0.13 -11.98
N LEU A 55 -4.13 0.70 -12.01
CA LEU A 55 -3.69 1.45 -13.19
C LEU A 55 -2.21 1.24 -13.43
N SER A 56 -1.79 1.16 -14.69
CA SER A 56 -0.40 1.36 -15.08
C SER A 56 -0.24 2.67 -15.84
N GLU A 57 0.92 3.30 -15.72
CA GLU A 57 1.26 4.52 -16.45
C GLU A 57 2.70 4.45 -16.95
N LEU A 58 2.90 4.32 -18.26
CA LEU A 58 4.22 3.96 -18.81
C LEU A 58 5.16 5.14 -19.04
N ALA A 59 4.63 6.34 -19.28
CA ALA A 59 5.41 7.47 -19.82
C ALA A 59 5.41 8.74 -18.94
N ALA A 60 5.00 8.62 -17.67
CA ALA A 60 4.98 9.76 -16.76
C ALA A 60 6.21 9.81 -15.86
N GLY A 61 6.47 10.98 -15.27
CA GLY A 61 7.45 11.17 -14.21
C GLY A 61 8.41 12.32 -14.50
N ASP A 62 9.25 12.58 -13.50
CA ASP A 62 10.36 13.53 -13.54
C ASP A 62 11.54 12.93 -12.77
N SER A 63 12.65 13.67 -12.64
CA SER A 63 13.85 13.15 -11.96
C SER A 63 13.62 12.81 -10.49
N ALA A 64 12.76 13.55 -9.80
CA ALA A 64 12.50 13.36 -8.37
C ALA A 64 11.34 12.37 -8.11
N ARG A 65 10.47 12.19 -9.09
CA ARG A 65 9.38 11.21 -9.11
C ARG A 65 9.40 10.44 -10.43
N PRO A 66 10.37 9.54 -10.62
CA PRO A 66 10.52 8.82 -11.87
C PRO A 66 9.38 7.81 -12.05
N GLY A 67 8.89 7.70 -13.27
CA GLY A 67 8.00 6.60 -13.66
C GLY A 67 8.78 5.34 -14.04
N PRO A 68 8.11 4.35 -14.65
CA PRO A 68 6.66 4.28 -14.81
C PRO A 68 5.96 4.11 -13.46
N PHE A 69 4.62 4.24 -13.45
CA PHE A 69 3.82 4.11 -12.24
C PHE A 69 2.86 2.93 -12.29
N VAL A 70 2.60 2.37 -11.12
CA VAL A 70 1.44 1.49 -10.86
C VAL A 70 0.59 2.18 -9.81
N GLY A 71 -0.71 2.28 -10.01
CA GLY A 71 -1.61 2.97 -9.10
C GLY A 71 -2.87 2.19 -8.82
N ALA A 72 -3.67 2.72 -7.92
CA ALA A 72 -4.99 2.21 -7.63
C ALA A 72 -5.93 3.33 -7.16
N PHE A 73 -7.23 3.14 -7.35
CA PHE A 73 -8.25 3.89 -6.63
C PHE A 73 -9.40 2.96 -6.26
N GLY A 74 -9.98 3.18 -5.08
CA GLY A 74 -11.17 2.47 -4.63
C GLY A 74 -12.42 3.19 -5.12
N HIS A 75 -13.51 2.46 -5.33
CA HIS A 75 -14.81 3.00 -5.73
C HIS A 75 -15.94 2.10 -5.21
N THR A 76 -17.19 2.50 -5.37
CA THR A 76 -18.35 1.82 -4.76
C THR A 76 -19.10 0.88 -5.72
N GLY A 77 -18.76 0.95 -7.01
CA GLY A 77 -19.29 0.08 -8.05
C GLY A 77 -18.55 0.30 -9.36
N TYR A 78 -18.70 -0.62 -10.30
CA TYR A 78 -18.09 -0.55 -11.62
C TYR A 78 -19.11 -0.17 -12.70
N ALA A 79 -18.78 0.84 -13.50
CA ALA A 79 -19.56 1.26 -14.65
C ALA A 79 -18.81 0.94 -15.95
N THR A 80 -19.32 -0.02 -16.72
CA THR A 80 -18.69 -0.52 -17.96
C THR A 80 -18.47 0.57 -19.01
N HIS A 81 -19.39 1.53 -19.11
CA HIS A 81 -19.33 2.63 -20.08
C HIS A 81 -18.54 3.86 -19.58
N ALA A 82 -18.16 3.90 -18.31
CA ALA A 82 -17.32 4.96 -17.79
C ALA A 82 -15.88 4.79 -18.29
N ASN A 83 -15.14 5.90 -18.34
CA ASN A 83 -13.72 5.89 -18.64
C ASN A 83 -12.97 4.92 -17.70
N ALA A 84 -11.94 4.24 -18.21
CA ALA A 84 -11.09 3.36 -17.41
C ALA A 84 -10.43 4.07 -16.21
N ASP A 85 -10.21 5.38 -16.32
CA ASP A 85 -9.61 6.23 -15.28
C ASP A 85 -10.62 6.79 -14.27
N VAL A 86 -11.93 6.54 -14.43
CA VAL A 86 -12.98 7.20 -13.64
C VAL A 86 -14.06 6.20 -13.26
N GLN A 87 -14.42 6.16 -11.97
CA GLN A 87 -15.59 5.43 -11.48
C GLN A 87 -16.37 6.31 -10.51
N ALA A 88 -17.65 6.01 -10.31
CA ALA A 88 -18.49 6.75 -9.38
C ALA A 88 -17.92 6.64 -7.95
N GLU A 89 -18.03 7.72 -7.17
CA GLU A 89 -17.69 7.71 -5.74
C GLU A 89 -16.26 7.26 -5.44
N ALA A 90 -15.37 7.43 -6.43
CA ALA A 90 -14.00 6.99 -6.36
C ALA A 90 -13.17 7.80 -5.37
N SER A 91 -12.21 7.13 -4.74
CA SER A 91 -11.10 7.79 -4.10
C SER A 91 -10.26 8.54 -5.16
N GLY A 92 -9.44 9.51 -4.74
CA GLY A 92 -8.32 9.91 -5.59
C GLY A 92 -7.37 8.71 -5.83
N PRO A 93 -6.55 8.71 -6.88
CA PRO A 93 -5.58 7.64 -7.09
C PRO A 93 -4.46 7.69 -6.04
N VAL A 94 -3.94 6.52 -5.71
CA VAL A 94 -2.65 6.32 -5.04
C VAL A 94 -1.69 5.70 -6.05
N TRP A 95 -0.38 5.92 -5.86
CA TRP A 95 0.63 5.49 -6.82
C TRP A 95 1.80 4.81 -6.13
N ALA A 96 2.48 3.96 -6.89
CA ALA A 96 3.83 3.50 -6.67
C ALA A 96 4.68 3.94 -7.86
N ASN A 97 5.73 4.71 -7.60
CA ASN A 97 6.61 5.25 -8.64
C ASN A 97 7.81 4.34 -8.88
N TYR A 98 8.59 4.64 -9.92
CA TYR A 98 9.78 3.87 -10.32
C TYR A 98 9.51 2.38 -10.47
N ALA A 99 8.35 2.03 -11.04
CA ALA A 99 7.92 0.65 -11.28
C ALA A 99 8.51 0.11 -12.60
N GLN A 100 9.76 0.47 -12.91
CA GLN A 100 10.45 0.04 -14.13
C GLN A 100 10.82 -1.44 -14.05
N GLY A 101 10.48 -2.21 -15.08
CA GLY A 101 10.91 -3.60 -15.23
C GLY A 101 12.13 -3.75 -16.16
N PRO A 102 12.62 -4.98 -16.38
CA PRO A 102 12.06 -6.24 -15.89
C PRO A 102 12.22 -6.40 -14.38
N TYR A 103 11.22 -7.00 -13.73
CA TYR A 103 11.21 -7.15 -12.28
C TYR A 103 12.00 -8.38 -11.84
N SER A 104 12.70 -8.25 -10.71
CA SER A 104 13.43 -9.39 -10.11
C SER A 104 12.46 -10.41 -9.52
N ALA A 105 11.37 -9.93 -8.91
CA ALA A 105 10.29 -10.76 -8.41
C ALA A 105 8.99 -9.94 -8.25
N VAL A 106 7.87 -10.63 -8.35
CA VAL A 106 6.56 -10.12 -7.92
C VAL A 106 5.97 -11.09 -6.92
N HIS A 107 5.56 -10.59 -5.75
CA HIS A 107 4.86 -11.36 -4.73
C HIS A 107 3.42 -10.89 -4.64
N PHE A 108 2.48 -11.81 -4.86
CA PHE A 108 1.06 -11.55 -4.68
C PHE A 108 0.57 -12.25 -3.42
N PHE A 109 -0.18 -11.52 -2.60
CA PHE A 109 -0.90 -12.03 -1.45
C PHE A 109 -2.36 -11.63 -1.58
N GLY A 110 -3.30 -12.54 -1.36
CA GLY A 110 -4.71 -12.19 -1.53
C GLY A 110 -5.68 -13.28 -1.14
N ARG A 111 -6.85 -12.86 -0.70
CA ARG A 111 -8.01 -13.71 -0.38
C ARG A 111 -9.28 -12.86 -0.39
N THR A 112 -10.44 -13.50 -0.25
CA THR A 112 -11.74 -12.83 -0.17
C THR A 112 -12.41 -12.91 1.21
N ALA A 113 -11.95 -13.82 2.08
CA ALA A 113 -12.49 -14.01 3.43
C ALA A 113 -11.37 -14.27 4.46
N PRO A 114 -11.53 -13.89 5.75
CA PRO A 114 -12.67 -13.16 6.32
C PRO A 114 -12.73 -11.67 5.93
N GLN A 115 -11.61 -11.08 5.51
CA GLN A 115 -11.57 -9.76 4.89
C GLN A 115 -10.92 -9.89 3.51
N PRO A 116 -11.54 -9.34 2.44
CA PRO A 116 -10.93 -9.33 1.12
C PRO A 116 -9.71 -8.41 1.08
N TYR A 117 -8.61 -8.87 0.49
CA TYR A 117 -7.46 -8.02 0.17
C TYR A 117 -6.69 -8.56 -1.04
N LEU A 118 -5.96 -7.65 -1.69
CA LEU A 118 -4.88 -7.94 -2.62
C LEU A 118 -3.70 -7.04 -2.25
N HIS A 119 -2.62 -7.65 -1.78
CA HIS A 119 -1.37 -6.99 -1.48
C HIS A 119 -0.30 -7.43 -2.47
N VAL A 120 0.45 -6.48 -2.99
CA VAL A 120 1.52 -6.73 -3.95
C VAL A 120 2.82 -6.15 -3.43
N VAL A 121 3.87 -6.98 -3.48
CA VAL A 121 5.26 -6.54 -3.32
C VAL A 121 5.97 -6.74 -4.64
N LEU A 122 6.49 -5.65 -5.18
CA LEU A 122 7.20 -5.59 -6.45
C LEU A 122 8.67 -5.35 -6.17
N GLU A 123 9.53 -6.32 -6.49
CA GLU A 123 10.97 -6.13 -6.47
C GLU A 123 11.42 -5.63 -7.84
N THR A 124 11.56 -4.31 -7.97
CA THR A 124 11.88 -3.66 -9.25
C THR A 124 13.28 -4.00 -9.72
N GLN A 125 14.21 -4.10 -8.78
CA GLN A 125 15.58 -4.57 -8.94
C GLN A 125 15.97 -5.29 -7.66
N ALA A 126 16.96 -6.18 -7.71
CA ALA A 126 17.44 -6.92 -6.54
C ALA A 126 17.63 -5.99 -5.32
N GLY A 127 16.87 -6.24 -4.25
CA GLY A 127 16.88 -5.50 -3.00
C GLY A 127 16.09 -4.18 -2.98
N THR A 128 15.39 -3.81 -4.06
CA THR A 128 14.60 -2.57 -4.17
C THR A 128 13.13 -2.88 -4.43
N PHE A 129 12.27 -2.43 -3.53
CA PHE A 129 10.89 -2.86 -3.42
C PHE A 129 9.90 -1.71 -3.57
N LYS A 130 8.71 -2.03 -4.08
CA LYS A 130 7.51 -1.19 -4.06
C LYS A 130 6.35 -2.00 -3.52
N HIS A 131 5.44 -1.32 -2.83
CA HIS A 131 4.28 -1.90 -2.19
C HIS A 131 3.03 -1.20 -2.70
N PHE A 132 2.05 -1.97 -3.13
CA PHE A 132 0.75 -1.43 -3.47
C PHE A 132 -0.32 -2.49 -3.26
N GLY A 133 -1.57 -2.06 -3.17
CA GLY A 133 -2.65 -3.01 -2.90
C GLY A 133 -3.93 -2.34 -2.46
N THR A 134 -4.85 -3.19 -2.02
CA THR A 134 -6.21 -2.85 -1.64
C THR A 134 -6.76 -3.88 -0.68
N GLY A 135 -7.83 -3.54 0.01
CA GLY A 135 -8.55 -4.50 0.84
C GLY A 135 -9.57 -3.85 1.75
N ARG A 136 -10.11 -4.66 2.65
CA ARG A 136 -10.99 -4.23 3.73
C ARG A 136 -10.25 -4.35 5.05
N LEU A 137 -10.23 -3.26 5.82
CA LEU A 137 -9.64 -3.23 7.15
C LEU A 137 -10.29 -4.31 8.03
N VAL A 138 -9.49 -4.88 8.94
CA VAL A 138 -10.03 -5.50 10.15
C VAL A 138 -10.54 -4.36 11.01
N THR A 139 -11.84 -4.09 10.92
CA THR A 139 -12.45 -2.89 11.50
C THR A 139 -12.47 -2.93 13.02
N ARG A 140 -12.35 -1.74 13.62
CA ARG A 140 -12.59 -1.51 15.05
C ARG A 140 -13.83 -0.63 15.20
N GLY A 141 -14.72 -1.01 16.10
CA GLY A 141 -15.99 -0.30 16.29
C GLY A 141 -16.93 -0.39 15.08
N ILE A 142 -17.90 0.53 15.01
CA ILE A 142 -18.88 0.60 13.93
C ILE A 142 -18.30 1.48 12.81
N VAL A 143 -17.60 0.83 11.87
CA VAL A 143 -17.14 1.43 10.62
C VAL A 143 -17.72 0.59 9.48
N ASN A 144 -18.59 1.20 8.67
CA ASN A 144 -19.46 0.45 7.76
C ASN A 144 -18.75 -0.07 6.50
N THR A 145 -17.53 0.39 6.18
CA THR A 145 -16.88 0.10 4.88
C THR A 145 -15.45 -0.39 5.02
N GLY A 146 -14.56 0.41 5.62
CA GLY A 146 -13.17 0.04 5.90
C GLY A 146 -12.36 -0.30 4.64
N GLN A 147 -12.80 0.11 3.44
CA GLN A 147 -12.06 -0.15 2.22
C GLN A 147 -10.78 0.69 2.20
N TYR A 148 -9.67 0.14 1.74
CA TYR A 148 -8.43 0.90 1.56
C TYR A 148 -7.78 0.61 0.22
N VAL A 149 -7.02 1.58 -0.27
CA VAL A 149 -6.05 1.43 -1.35
C VAL A 149 -4.73 2.06 -0.93
N TYR A 150 -3.62 1.47 -1.31
CA TYR A 150 -2.31 2.02 -1.02
C TYR A 150 -1.30 1.78 -2.14
N GLY A 151 -0.25 2.60 -2.15
CA GLY A 151 0.93 2.51 -2.98
C GLY A 151 2.18 2.89 -2.18
N SER A 152 3.31 3.06 -2.85
CA SER A 152 4.57 3.48 -2.24
C SER A 152 5.40 4.31 -3.22
N GLN A 153 5.57 5.59 -2.93
CA GLN A 153 6.38 6.49 -3.71
C GLN A 153 7.60 6.94 -2.92
N TRP A 154 8.75 6.87 -3.58
CA TRP A 154 10.01 7.37 -3.05
C TRP A 154 10.38 8.66 -3.78
N TYR A 155 10.98 9.61 -3.08
CA TYR A 155 11.43 10.87 -3.66
C TYR A 155 12.92 10.74 -3.98
N TYR A 156 13.28 10.89 -5.25
CA TYR A 156 14.61 10.56 -5.78
C TYR A 156 15.55 11.76 -5.88
N ASP A 157 15.26 12.85 -5.16
CA ASP A 157 16.24 13.93 -5.00
C ASP A 157 17.37 13.48 -4.06
N ASP A 158 18.61 13.72 -4.47
CA ASP A 158 19.83 13.28 -3.78
C ASP A 158 19.89 13.73 -2.32
N SER A 159 19.25 14.85 -1.98
CA SER A 159 19.23 15.38 -0.61
C SER A 159 18.36 14.55 0.35
N TYR A 160 17.41 13.80 -0.19
CA TYR A 160 16.37 13.12 0.60
C TYR A 160 16.28 11.62 0.32
N VAL A 161 16.87 11.13 -0.77
CA VAL A 161 16.75 9.73 -1.21
C VAL A 161 17.19 8.70 -0.14
N ASN A 162 18.09 9.09 0.76
CA ASN A 162 18.62 8.26 1.85
C ASN A 162 18.03 8.63 3.23
N SER A 163 16.92 9.37 3.27
CA SER A 163 16.30 9.89 4.50
C SER A 163 14.93 9.24 4.72
N PRO A 164 14.86 8.02 5.31
CA PRO A 164 13.63 7.22 5.36
C PRO A 164 12.46 7.86 6.11
N ASP A 165 12.75 8.81 7.00
CA ASP A 165 11.77 9.58 7.77
C ASP A 165 11.40 10.93 7.12
N ASP A 166 11.97 11.28 5.95
CA ASP A 166 11.63 12.52 5.24
C ASP A 166 10.20 12.46 4.69
N GLY A 167 9.45 13.56 4.87
CA GLY A 167 8.05 13.61 4.48
C GLY A 167 7.79 13.80 2.99
N ARG A 168 8.85 14.01 2.19
CA ARG A 168 8.74 13.99 0.73
C ARG A 168 8.52 12.59 0.20
N HIS A 169 8.85 11.54 0.95
CA HIS A 169 8.43 10.19 0.63
C HIS A 169 6.96 10.00 1.01
N ALA A 170 6.27 9.13 0.27
CA ALA A 170 4.88 8.77 0.57
C ALA A 170 4.78 7.24 0.53
N ILE A 171 4.78 6.58 1.68
CA ILE A 171 4.83 5.11 1.76
C ILE A 171 3.48 4.50 2.12
N ALA A 172 3.39 3.18 2.07
CA ALA A 172 2.17 2.45 2.42
C ALA A 172 1.85 2.66 3.91
N PHE A 173 0.62 3.08 4.20
CA PHE A 173 0.17 3.44 5.55
C PHE A 173 1.17 4.36 6.23
N ASP A 174 1.21 5.61 5.77
CA ASP A 174 2.06 6.69 6.26
C ASP A 174 1.20 7.77 6.94
N ASP A 175 1.73 8.51 7.90
CA ASP A 175 1.11 9.73 8.44
C ASP A 175 1.84 10.99 7.95
N SER A 176 2.89 10.80 7.16
CA SER A 176 3.69 11.89 6.63
C SER A 176 3.31 12.17 5.18
N PHE A 177 3.04 13.43 4.90
CA PHE A 177 2.84 13.92 3.56
C PHE A 177 3.44 15.32 3.44
N THR A 178 4.15 15.53 2.34
CA THR A 178 4.51 16.85 1.83
C THR A 178 4.10 16.86 0.37
N ASN A 179 3.52 17.96 -0.12
CA ASN A 179 2.90 18.13 -1.46
C ASN A 179 3.83 17.90 -2.69
N TYR A 180 4.92 17.15 -2.56
CA TYR A 180 5.84 16.74 -3.62
C TYR A 180 5.44 15.41 -4.28
N LEU A 181 4.82 14.50 -3.52
CA LEU A 181 4.26 13.25 -4.02
C LEU A 181 2.74 13.26 -3.81
N THR A 182 2.04 12.29 -4.39
CA THR A 182 0.61 12.09 -4.09
C THR A 182 0.46 11.21 -2.85
N THR A 183 -0.66 11.34 -2.14
CA THR A 183 -0.96 10.50 -0.97
C THR A 183 -0.87 9.03 -1.34
N ALA A 184 -0.11 8.25 -0.58
CA ALA A 184 0.13 6.85 -0.86
C ALA A 184 -0.88 5.89 -0.21
N THR A 185 -1.79 6.39 0.63
CA THR A 185 -2.83 5.57 1.27
C THR A 185 -4.14 6.32 1.33
N ARG A 186 -5.22 5.62 1.05
CA ARG A 186 -6.59 6.13 1.23
C ARG A 186 -7.45 5.07 1.90
N VAL A 187 -8.29 5.50 2.83
CA VAL A 187 -9.20 4.64 3.58
C VAL A 187 -10.61 5.22 3.50
N ARG A 188 -11.59 4.40 3.14
CA ARG A 188 -13.00 4.72 3.24
C ARG A 188 -13.48 4.38 4.64
N ALA A 189 -13.98 5.38 5.34
CA ALA A 189 -14.59 5.23 6.65
C ALA A 189 -15.89 6.01 6.65
N ASP A 190 -16.99 5.31 6.38
CA ASP A 190 -18.32 5.92 6.37
C ASP A 190 -18.89 5.92 7.80
N TYR A 191 -19.22 7.10 8.30
CA TYR A 191 -19.75 7.33 9.65
C TYR A 191 -20.55 8.64 9.70
N ASP A 192 -21.36 8.81 10.75
CA ASP A 192 -22.17 10.00 11.02
C ASP A 192 -23.05 10.43 9.84
N GLY A 193 -23.61 9.44 9.11
CA GLY A 193 -24.48 9.66 7.95
C GLY A 193 -23.75 10.11 6.67
N MET A 194 -22.42 10.19 6.66
CA MET A 194 -21.64 10.57 5.48
C MET A 194 -21.09 9.33 4.76
N ALA A 195 -21.48 9.17 3.50
CA ALA A 195 -20.99 8.14 2.59
C ALA A 195 -21.04 8.64 1.13
N PRO A 196 -20.06 8.30 0.26
CA PRO A 196 -18.77 7.72 0.59
C PRO A 196 -17.86 8.76 1.28
N ARG A 197 -17.04 8.32 2.24
CA ARG A 197 -16.08 9.21 2.89
C ARG A 197 -14.67 8.64 2.82
N TRP A 198 -13.89 9.17 1.89
CA TRP A 198 -12.48 8.83 1.71
C TRP A 198 -11.58 9.75 2.53
N HIS A 199 -10.73 9.13 3.33
CA HIS A 199 -9.67 9.74 4.10
C HIS A 199 -8.32 9.51 3.43
N ALA A 200 -7.43 10.48 3.54
CA ALA A 200 -6.06 10.38 3.04
C ALA A 200 -5.10 11.11 3.99
N VAL A 201 -3.82 10.79 3.90
CA VAL A 201 -2.78 11.48 4.67
C VAL A 201 -2.85 12.97 4.37
N SER A 202 -2.78 13.79 5.41
CA SER A 202 -2.89 15.25 5.33
C SER A 202 -1.74 15.89 6.08
N ASP A 203 -1.22 16.99 5.56
CA ASP A 203 -0.23 17.85 6.25
C ASP A 203 -0.90 18.90 7.15
N THR A 204 -2.23 18.95 7.14
CA THR A 204 -3.02 19.97 7.82
C THR A 204 -3.73 19.36 9.03
N GLY A 205 -3.41 19.84 10.24
CA GLY A 205 -3.91 19.28 11.50
C GLY A 205 -5.43 19.37 11.71
N SER A 206 -6.12 20.23 10.96
CA SER A 206 -7.56 20.45 11.05
C SER A 206 -8.35 19.81 9.89
N ASP A 207 -7.73 18.96 9.07
CA ASP A 207 -8.40 18.36 7.92
C ASP A 207 -9.42 17.29 8.38
N PRO A 208 -10.73 17.49 8.15
CA PRO A 208 -11.77 16.52 8.52
C PRO A 208 -11.74 15.23 7.68
N ARG A 209 -10.85 15.14 6.69
CA ARG A 209 -10.56 13.96 5.87
C ARG A 209 -9.14 13.44 6.09
N ALA A 210 -8.43 13.92 7.12
CA ALA A 210 -7.15 13.36 7.51
C ALA A 210 -7.26 11.86 7.81
N LEU A 211 -6.22 11.14 7.42
CA LEU A 211 -5.93 9.77 7.82
C LEU A 211 -4.68 9.80 8.70
N TYR A 212 -4.82 9.35 9.93
CA TYR A 212 -3.69 9.13 10.84
C TYR A 212 -3.35 7.65 10.83
N CYS A 213 -2.31 7.26 10.11
CA CYS A 213 -1.92 5.85 10.01
C CYS A 213 -0.41 5.68 9.96
N GLY A 214 0.05 4.44 10.09
CA GLY A 214 1.46 4.18 9.88
C GLY A 214 2.35 4.39 11.09
N TRP A 215 3.61 4.67 10.80
CA TRP A 215 4.70 4.53 11.77
C TRP A 215 5.72 5.67 11.76
N ARG A 216 5.75 6.56 10.75
CA ARG A 216 6.91 7.42 10.52
C ARG A 216 6.98 8.65 11.43
N ARG A 217 5.92 9.46 11.55
CA ARG A 217 5.93 10.71 12.33
C ARG A 217 5.20 10.58 13.66
N ARG A 218 5.28 11.63 14.49
CA ARG A 218 4.73 11.65 15.86
C ARG A 218 3.22 11.39 15.93
N ALA A 219 2.46 11.72 14.87
CA ALA A 219 1.02 11.49 14.82
C ALA A 219 0.67 10.04 14.47
N ALA A 220 1.64 9.24 14.02
CA ALA A 220 1.43 7.87 13.61
C ALA A 220 1.12 6.99 14.83
N PRO A 221 0.07 6.15 14.79
CA PRO A 221 -0.34 5.32 15.93
C PRO A 221 0.75 4.40 16.48
N ILE A 222 1.71 3.98 15.65
CA ILE A 222 2.80 3.07 16.06
C ILE A 222 4.19 3.70 15.99
N ASN A 223 4.28 5.03 15.98
CA ASN A 223 5.57 5.73 15.89
C ASN A 223 6.55 5.35 17.00
N LEU A 224 6.10 5.34 18.25
CA LEU A 224 6.94 4.93 19.37
C LEU A 224 7.46 3.49 19.20
N LEU A 225 6.65 2.61 18.60
CA LEU A 225 7.00 1.21 18.36
C LEU A 225 8.01 1.04 17.23
N LYS A 226 8.23 2.05 16.38
CA LYS A 226 9.27 2.04 15.34
C LYS A 226 10.68 2.07 15.93
N GLU A 227 10.85 2.70 17.10
CA GLU A 227 12.15 2.90 17.75
C GLU A 227 12.62 1.64 18.49
N PHE A 228 11.69 0.73 18.82
CA PHE A 228 12.03 -0.50 19.52
C PHE A 228 12.43 -1.59 18.52
N GLY A 229 13.73 -1.88 18.52
CA GLY A 229 14.37 -2.96 17.76
C GLY A 229 13.90 -4.37 18.15
N HIS A 230 14.50 -5.37 17.50
CA HIS A 230 14.36 -6.76 17.93
C HIS A 230 14.79 -6.92 19.40
N SER A 231 14.16 -7.84 20.10
CA SER A 231 14.63 -8.26 21.42
C SER A 231 15.97 -8.96 21.28
N THR A 232 17.02 -8.48 21.96
CA THR A 232 18.33 -9.14 21.99
C THR A 232 18.30 -10.46 22.75
N LEU A 233 17.27 -10.70 23.57
CA LEU A 233 17.07 -11.95 24.30
C LEU A 233 16.48 -13.06 23.42
N THR A 234 15.57 -12.70 22.52
CA THR A 234 14.85 -13.69 21.69
C THR A 234 15.15 -13.59 20.20
N GLY A 235 15.88 -12.57 19.76
CA GLY A 235 16.16 -12.27 18.35
C GLY A 235 14.92 -11.87 17.53
N ARG A 236 13.78 -11.60 18.18
CA ARG A 236 12.49 -11.40 17.50
C ARG A 236 12.08 -9.93 17.58
N ALA A 237 11.66 -9.36 16.44
CA ALA A 237 10.91 -8.11 16.38
C ALA A 237 9.41 -8.44 16.25
N PRO A 238 8.55 -7.99 17.18
CA PRO A 238 7.11 -8.16 17.04
C PRO A 238 6.60 -7.28 15.90
N GLY A 239 5.97 -7.89 14.88
CA GLY A 239 5.30 -7.14 13.83
C GLY A 239 4.08 -6.39 14.40
N GLN A 240 3.95 -5.11 14.05
CA GLN A 240 2.89 -4.22 14.53
C GLN A 240 1.82 -4.02 13.46
N PRO A 241 0.51 -4.13 13.78
CA PRO A 241 -0.54 -3.74 12.85
C PRO A 241 -0.41 -2.26 12.45
N LEU A 242 -0.66 -1.98 11.17
CA LEU A 242 -0.68 -0.62 10.63
C LEU A 242 -2.04 0.05 10.93
N TRP A 243 -2.21 0.47 12.18
CA TRP A 243 -3.46 1.10 12.64
C TRP A 243 -3.78 2.36 11.83
N CYS A 244 -5.06 2.57 11.59
CA CYS A 244 -5.62 3.70 10.86
C CYS A 244 -6.65 4.38 11.76
N ALA A 245 -6.52 5.69 11.95
CA ALA A 245 -7.46 6.50 12.69
C ALA A 245 -7.95 7.68 11.85
N VAL A 246 -9.18 8.11 12.13
CA VAL A 246 -9.83 9.23 11.43
C VAL A 246 -10.38 10.25 12.44
N PRO A 247 -10.43 11.54 12.09
CA PRO A 247 -10.93 12.58 12.99
C PRO A 247 -12.44 12.47 13.22
N ARG A 248 -12.86 12.72 14.48
CA ARG A 248 -14.27 12.84 14.92
C ARG A 248 -14.67 14.27 15.29
N GLY A 249 -13.76 15.22 15.15
CA GLY A 249 -13.95 16.61 15.59
C GLY A 249 -13.50 16.83 17.03
N GLY A 250 -13.34 18.09 17.42
CA GLY A 250 -12.88 18.48 18.77
C GLY A 250 -11.52 17.88 19.15
N ASP A 251 -10.60 17.77 18.20
CA ASP A 251 -9.27 17.15 18.34
C ASP A 251 -9.28 15.66 18.75
N LEU A 252 -10.42 14.99 18.60
CA LEU A 252 -10.56 13.55 18.84
C LEU A 252 -10.48 12.77 17.54
N SER A 253 -9.85 11.59 17.62
CA SER A 253 -9.75 10.63 16.52
C SER A 253 -10.20 9.25 16.99
N THR A 254 -10.75 8.46 16.08
CA THR A 254 -11.15 7.06 16.34
C THR A 254 -10.34 6.12 15.48
N ASP A 255 -9.85 5.04 16.07
CA ASP A 255 -9.27 3.90 15.36
C ASP A 255 -10.36 3.20 14.53
N VAL A 256 -10.14 3.11 13.22
CA VAL A 256 -11.04 2.47 12.26
C VAL A 256 -10.57 1.07 11.87
N GLY A 257 -9.38 0.64 12.33
CA GLY A 257 -8.83 -0.69 12.11
C GLY A 257 -7.45 -0.69 11.47
N HIS A 258 -7.08 -1.84 10.91
CA HIS A 258 -5.78 -2.05 10.26
C HIS A 258 -5.93 -3.00 9.05
N PRO A 259 -5.01 -2.97 8.07
CA PRO A 259 -5.04 -3.93 6.97
C PRO A 259 -4.87 -5.36 7.51
N PRO A 260 -5.64 -6.35 7.00
CA PRO A 260 -5.43 -7.75 7.31
C PRO A 260 -4.08 -8.21 6.77
N ASP A 261 -3.41 -9.09 7.53
CA ASP A 261 -2.23 -9.83 7.09
C ASP A 261 -1.07 -8.97 6.56
N LEU A 262 -1.01 -7.72 7.00
CA LEU A 262 0.05 -6.76 6.74
C LEU A 262 0.44 -6.07 8.04
N ARG A 263 1.74 -6.07 8.36
CA ARG A 263 2.29 -5.46 9.57
C ARG A 263 3.53 -4.65 9.26
N PHE A 264 3.77 -3.60 10.02
CA PHE A 264 5.09 -3.00 10.13
C PHE A 264 6.03 -3.93 10.89
N ILE A 265 7.30 -3.98 10.49
CA ILE A 265 8.33 -4.70 11.21
C ILE A 265 9.68 -4.01 11.02
N ARG A 266 10.56 -4.12 12.01
CA ARG A 266 11.97 -3.81 11.81
C ARG A 266 12.74 -5.05 11.35
N LEU A 267 13.57 -4.85 10.35
CA LEU A 267 14.34 -5.87 9.67
C LEU A 267 15.76 -5.99 10.20
N ASP A 268 16.06 -5.50 11.42
CA ASP A 268 17.42 -5.54 11.98
C ASP A 268 18.06 -6.93 11.83
N SER A 269 17.31 -7.99 12.14
CA SER A 269 17.75 -9.39 12.13
C SER A 269 17.28 -10.21 10.92
N TYR A 270 16.60 -9.60 9.94
CA TYR A 270 15.97 -10.33 8.84
C TYR A 270 16.46 -9.86 7.48
N ALA A 271 16.74 -10.80 6.58
CA ALA A 271 17.03 -10.50 5.19
C ALA A 271 15.75 -10.13 4.42
N PRO A 272 15.84 -9.30 3.36
CA PRO A 272 14.71 -9.09 2.45
C PRO A 272 14.21 -10.41 1.85
N GLY A 273 12.90 -10.64 1.90
CA GLY A 273 12.25 -11.86 1.42
C GLY A 273 12.33 -13.05 2.38
N GLU A 274 12.95 -12.90 3.56
CA GLU A 274 13.02 -13.96 4.57
C GLU A 274 11.63 -14.29 5.15
N GLU A 275 11.43 -15.56 5.49
CA GLU A 275 10.21 -16.03 6.15
C GLU A 275 10.41 -16.14 7.68
N LEU A 276 9.48 -15.53 8.42
CA LEU A 276 9.38 -15.63 9.87
C LEU A 276 8.18 -16.50 10.24
N VAL A 277 8.41 -17.48 11.11
CA VAL A 277 7.37 -18.35 11.67
C VAL A 277 7.03 -17.91 13.09
N LEU A 278 5.77 -17.56 13.33
CA LEU A 278 5.21 -17.18 14.63
C LEU A 278 4.04 -18.11 14.99
N GLY A 279 4.33 -19.20 15.70
CA GLY A 279 3.34 -20.24 15.94
C GLY A 279 2.95 -20.93 14.63
N SER A 280 1.66 -20.93 14.30
CA SER A 280 1.14 -21.44 13.01
C SER A 280 1.27 -20.44 11.86
N ASP A 281 1.61 -19.18 12.15
CA ASP A 281 1.61 -18.14 11.14
C ASP A 281 2.96 -18.02 10.47
N ARG A 282 2.94 -17.96 9.13
CA ARG A 282 4.12 -17.69 8.30
C ARG A 282 4.02 -16.27 7.75
N TRP A 283 5.11 -15.52 7.85
CA TRP A 283 5.20 -14.14 7.41
C TRP A 283 6.40 -13.95 6.50
N LYS A 284 6.24 -13.24 5.39
CA LYS A 284 7.33 -12.85 4.51
C LYS A 284 7.63 -11.38 4.66
N MET A 285 8.90 -11.04 4.85
CA MET A 285 9.32 -9.70 5.25
C MET A 285 10.05 -8.97 4.13
N PHE A 286 9.67 -7.74 3.86
CA PHE A 286 10.26 -6.93 2.80
C PHE A 286 10.59 -5.52 3.31
N PRO A 287 11.71 -4.91 2.89
CA PRO A 287 12.00 -3.51 3.17
C PRO A 287 10.92 -2.61 2.59
N VAL A 288 10.60 -1.50 3.27
CA VAL A 288 9.66 -0.49 2.76
C VAL A 288 10.09 0.04 1.38
N HIS A 289 11.40 0.14 1.15
CA HIS A 289 11.94 0.42 -0.16
C HIS A 289 13.26 -0.30 -0.44
N ARG A 290 14.27 -0.12 0.41
CA ARG A 290 15.58 -0.80 0.28
C ARG A 290 16.26 -0.86 1.63
N LYS A 291 16.69 -2.05 2.05
CA LYS A 291 17.39 -2.21 3.32
C LYS A 291 18.86 -1.83 3.18
N ASN A 292 19.35 -0.95 4.05
CA ASN A 292 20.75 -0.56 4.17
C ASN A 292 21.39 -0.18 2.81
N GLY A 293 20.72 0.67 2.04
CA GLY A 293 21.25 1.21 0.79
C GLY A 293 22.55 2.01 1.01
N PRO A 294 23.50 2.00 0.06
CA PRO A 294 24.65 2.92 0.08
C PRO A 294 24.20 4.39 0.16
N VAL A 295 25.10 5.25 0.65
CA VAL A 295 24.87 6.71 0.66
C VAL A 295 24.57 7.20 -0.77
N GLY A 296 23.58 8.09 -0.90
CA GLY A 296 23.15 8.62 -2.21
C GLY A 296 22.26 7.68 -3.00
N THR A 297 21.84 6.55 -2.43
CA THR A 297 20.87 5.63 -3.05
C THR A 297 19.60 5.55 -2.21
N PRO A 298 18.48 5.08 -2.80
CA PRO A 298 17.25 4.92 -2.06
C PRO A 298 17.44 4.00 -0.85
N ASN A 299 17.00 4.42 0.34
CA ASN A 299 17.22 3.65 1.55
C ASN A 299 16.07 3.83 2.56
N SER A 300 15.40 2.73 2.88
CA SER A 300 14.39 2.68 3.94
C SER A 300 14.97 2.27 5.31
N GLY A 301 16.30 2.25 5.45
CA GLY A 301 16.98 1.80 6.67
C GLY A 301 16.67 0.34 6.97
N VAL A 302 16.22 0.06 8.20
CA VAL A 302 15.78 -1.27 8.63
C VAL A 302 14.25 -1.39 8.69
N TYR A 303 13.51 -0.45 8.11
CA TYR A 303 12.05 -0.46 8.16
C TYR A 303 11.46 -1.33 7.06
N GLY A 304 10.47 -2.15 7.43
CA GLY A 304 9.87 -3.13 6.54
C GLY A 304 8.40 -3.40 6.80
N TYR A 305 7.83 -4.18 5.90
CA TYR A 305 6.50 -4.76 6.03
C TYR A 305 6.59 -6.28 6.04
N ALA A 306 5.80 -6.89 6.93
CA ALA A 306 5.58 -8.33 6.98
C ALA A 306 4.20 -8.64 6.38
N TYR A 307 4.16 -9.55 5.42
CA TYR A 307 2.95 -10.06 4.78
C TYR A 307 2.72 -11.50 5.19
N ARG A 308 1.52 -11.82 5.68
CA ARG A 308 1.22 -13.20 6.07
C ARG A 308 1.06 -14.08 4.82
N ILE A 309 1.72 -15.23 4.84
CA ILE A 309 1.49 -16.29 3.87
C ILE A 309 0.32 -17.11 4.40
N THR A 310 -0.74 -17.20 3.61
CA THR A 310 -1.89 -18.08 3.86
C THR A 310 -1.88 -19.16 2.78
N GLU A 311 -2.15 -20.40 3.18
CA GLU A 311 -2.18 -21.57 2.28
C GLU A 311 -3.55 -21.70 1.61
#